data_AF-A0A931C5Y1-F1
#
_entry.id   AF-A0A931C5Y1-F1
#
_cell.length_a   1.000
_cell.length_b   1.000
_cell.length_c   1.000
_cell.angle_alpha   90.00
_cell.angle_beta   90.00
_cell.angle_gamma   90.00
#
_symmetry.space_group_name_H-M   'P 1'
#
loop_
_entity.id
_entity.type
_entity.pdbx_description
1 polymer ?
#
loop_
_entity_poly.entity_id
_entity_poly.type
_entity_poly.pdbx_seq_one_letter_code
_entity_poly.pdbx_strand_id
1 'polypeptide(L)'
;MSRPEEPATSKIEAVHALLQQLDLSPEQLLAGTRGPGRPVPTFDEYVPQVAAAVTPGTRSLYSTYWQRVRHQWGSRRINEPTALEIQTLAEQARTAAVTRSNSRGGGSAAEHMIAALRCLYRYAIADGLISETANPAARVPKPRRPAATRQALNPDSLAQIIKVAAKTGDDPHLDLLLLRLHLETACRRGGALALRRRDLDTGQCLLWLREKGRTSRWQPISPTLAAALADHHAERGDNDPQGRLLRYRNGRPVGRRRYDYLWKRLGEHLPWVATRHVSAHWLRHTTLTWVERHCGYAVARAYADHDPSSDAGTTATYVKATLEEVARALAALTGESHPLAPAEELRDTRLPLP
;
A
#
# COMPACT_ATOMS: atom_id res chain seq x y z
N MET A 1 15.47 60.48 7.93
CA MET A 1 14.41 60.55 6.91
C MET A 1 13.49 59.36 7.10
N SER A 2 12.44 59.54 7.89
CA SER A 2 11.49 58.51 8.31
C SER A 2 10.46 58.25 7.20
N ARG A 3 10.18 56.98 6.94
CA ARG A 3 9.15 56.50 6.00
C ARG A 3 7.75 56.96 6.47
N PRO A 4 6.86 57.45 5.60
CA PRO A 4 5.50 57.79 6.00
C PRO A 4 4.69 56.51 6.22
N GLU A 5 4.17 56.35 7.44
CA GLU A 5 3.28 55.26 7.92
C GLU A 5 1.80 55.48 7.51
N GLU A 6 1.54 56.17 6.40
CA GLU A 6 0.22 56.73 6.08
C GLU A 6 -0.78 55.92 5.21
N PRO A 7 -0.52 54.69 4.69
CA PRO A 7 -1.54 53.99 3.88
C PRO A 7 -2.44 53.02 4.65
N ALA A 8 -2.14 52.71 5.92
CA ALA A 8 -2.92 51.74 6.71
C ALA A 8 -4.04 52.42 7.51
N THR A 9 -3.76 53.57 8.12
CA THR A 9 -4.71 54.31 8.97
C THR A 9 -5.90 54.81 8.16
N SER A 10 -5.68 55.38 6.97
CA SER A 10 -6.80 55.87 6.13
C SER A 10 -7.71 54.76 5.61
N LYS A 11 -7.17 53.56 5.39
CA LYS A 11 -7.97 52.38 5.02
C LYS A 11 -8.80 51.87 6.18
N ILE A 12 -8.26 51.90 7.40
CA ILE A 12 -8.98 51.51 8.62
C ILE A 12 -10.11 52.51 8.90
N GLU A 13 -9.87 53.81 8.74
CA GLU A 13 -10.88 54.85 8.88
C GLU A 13 -12.01 54.70 7.85
N ALA A 14 -11.67 54.40 6.59
CA ALA A 14 -12.67 54.13 5.55
C ALA A 14 -13.53 52.91 5.87
N VAL A 15 -12.94 51.84 6.40
CA VAL A 15 -13.67 50.64 6.84
C VAL A 15 -14.57 50.95 8.04
N HIS A 16 -14.10 51.75 9.00
CA HIS A 16 -14.90 52.20 10.15
C HIS A 16 -16.10 53.05 9.72
N ALA A 17 -15.92 53.98 8.79
CA ALA A 17 -17.00 54.82 8.26
C ALA A 17 -18.07 53.97 7.54
N LEU A 18 -17.64 52.97 6.77
CA LEU A 18 -18.56 52.06 6.07
C LEU A 18 -19.36 51.19 7.05
N LEU A 19 -18.72 50.70 8.12
CA LEU A 19 -19.38 49.93 9.18
C LEU A 19 -20.43 50.76 9.93
N GLN A 20 -20.13 52.03 10.24
CA GLN A 20 -21.09 52.96 10.84
C GLN A 20 -22.29 53.24 9.93
N GLN A 21 -22.08 53.42 8.61
CA GLN A 21 -23.18 53.63 7.67
C GLN A 21 -24.13 52.43 7.56
N LEU A 22 -23.61 51.22 7.78
CA LEU A 22 -24.39 49.99 7.74
C LEU A 22 -24.98 49.61 9.11
N ASP A 23 -24.74 50.40 10.16
CA ASP A 23 -25.08 50.10 11.57
C ASP A 23 -24.61 48.70 12.00
N LEU A 24 -23.42 48.32 11.54
CA LEU A 24 -22.79 47.03 11.84
C LEU A 24 -21.55 47.25 12.70
N SER A 25 -21.48 46.57 13.83
CA SER A 25 -20.23 46.45 14.58
C SER A 25 -19.24 45.52 13.84
N PRO A 26 -17.92 45.66 14.04
CA PRO A 26 -16.94 44.70 13.53
C PRO A 26 -17.26 43.25 13.93
N GLU A 27 -17.76 43.04 15.15
CA GLU A 27 -18.21 41.74 15.65
C GLU A 27 -19.43 41.23 14.88
N GLN A 28 -20.39 42.10 14.55
CA GLN A 28 -21.55 41.78 13.73
C GLN A 28 -21.19 41.51 12.27
N LEU A 29 -20.16 42.15 11.71
CA LEU A 29 -19.65 41.84 10.37
C LEU A 29 -19.00 40.44 10.33
N LEU A 30 -18.22 40.11 11.36
CA LEU A 30 -17.61 38.79 11.54
C LEU A 30 -18.65 37.69 11.86
N ALA A 31 -19.76 38.06 12.51
CA ALA A 31 -20.89 37.18 12.75
C ALA A 31 -21.81 37.06 11.54
N GLY A 32 -22.06 38.13 10.78
CA GLY A 32 -22.96 38.17 9.63
C GLY A 32 -22.40 37.49 8.38
N THR A 33 -21.07 37.46 8.24
CA THR A 33 -20.38 36.61 7.24
C THR A 33 -20.37 35.12 7.60
N ARG A 34 -20.72 34.80 8.85
CA ARG A 34 -20.89 33.43 9.35
C ARG A 34 -22.36 33.24 9.74
N GLY A 35 -23.25 33.06 8.75
CA GLY A 35 -24.61 32.58 9.00
C GLY A 35 -24.59 31.42 10.02
N PRO A 36 -25.61 31.29 10.89
CA PRO A 36 -25.54 30.54 12.16
C PRO A 36 -24.75 29.26 11.96
N GLY A 37 -23.48 29.31 12.39
CA GLY A 37 -22.51 28.28 12.03
C GLY A 37 -23.07 26.94 12.44
N ARG A 38 -23.20 26.01 11.49
CA ARG A 38 -23.62 24.64 11.79
C ARG A 38 -22.82 24.18 13.01
N PRO A 39 -23.47 23.77 14.12
CA PRO A 39 -22.75 23.44 15.34
C PRO A 39 -21.72 22.36 15.01
N VAL A 40 -20.47 22.61 15.40
CA VAL A 40 -19.37 21.69 15.16
C VAL A 40 -19.71 20.36 15.85
N PRO A 41 -19.78 19.24 15.10
CA PRO A 41 -20.23 17.97 15.67
C PRO A 41 -19.23 17.42 16.67
N THR A 42 -19.71 16.52 17.50
CA THR A 42 -18.87 15.72 18.39
C THR A 42 -18.16 14.59 17.65
N PHE A 43 -17.17 13.97 18.28
CA PHE A 43 -16.52 12.79 17.69
C PHE A 43 -17.48 11.60 17.52
N ASP A 44 -18.43 11.41 18.44
CA ASP A 44 -19.43 10.35 18.33
C ASP A 44 -20.38 10.53 17.15
N GLU A 45 -20.68 11.78 16.78
CA GLU A 45 -21.53 12.12 15.64
C GLU A 45 -20.77 12.03 14.30
N TYR A 46 -19.51 12.48 14.27
CA TYR A 46 -18.79 12.68 13.02
C TYR A 46 -17.99 11.45 12.56
N VAL A 47 -17.40 10.71 13.49
CA VAL A 47 -16.60 9.51 13.16
C VAL A 47 -17.40 8.47 12.36
N PRO A 48 -18.67 8.14 12.67
CA PRO A 48 -19.47 7.21 11.86
C PRO A 48 -19.66 7.68 10.42
N GLN A 49 -19.83 8.99 10.19
CA GLN A 49 -20.01 9.58 8.86
C GLN A 49 -18.73 9.42 8.02
N VAL A 50 -17.58 9.79 8.59
CA VAL A 50 -16.30 9.61 7.91
C VAL A 50 -15.99 8.12 7.70
N ALA A 51 -16.31 7.27 8.66
CA ALA A 51 -16.15 5.82 8.50
C ALA A 51 -16.99 5.29 7.33
N ALA A 52 -18.22 5.77 7.15
CA ALA A 52 -19.08 5.43 6.02
C ALA A 52 -18.48 5.90 4.68
N ALA A 53 -17.86 7.07 4.64
CA ALA A 53 -17.32 7.69 3.42
C ALA A 53 -15.98 7.10 2.92
N VAL A 54 -15.14 6.53 3.81
CA VAL A 54 -13.84 5.98 3.40
C VAL A 54 -13.94 4.57 2.80
N THR A 55 -12.93 4.18 2.02
CA THR A 55 -12.83 2.82 1.46
C THR A 55 -12.84 1.73 2.55
N PRO A 56 -13.30 0.50 2.25
CA PRO A 56 -13.30 -0.60 3.21
C PRO A 56 -11.92 -0.89 3.84
N GLY A 57 -10.84 -0.74 3.06
CA GLY A 57 -9.47 -0.93 3.55
C GLY A 57 -9.03 0.14 4.54
N THR A 58 -9.37 1.41 4.27
CA THR A 58 -9.12 2.52 5.19
C THR A 58 -9.96 2.38 6.45
N ARG A 59 -11.25 2.06 6.32
CA ARG A 59 -12.15 1.81 7.45
C ARG A 59 -11.61 0.69 8.35
N SER A 60 -11.23 -0.44 7.77
CA SER A 60 -10.67 -1.56 8.51
C SER A 60 -9.42 -1.16 9.29
N LEU A 61 -8.49 -0.42 8.66
CA LEU A 61 -7.26 0.02 9.30
C LEU A 61 -7.51 1.06 10.42
N TYR A 62 -8.39 2.03 10.21
CA TYR A 62 -8.61 3.14 11.14
C TYR A 62 -9.67 2.88 12.20
N SER A 63 -10.54 1.89 12.02
CA SER A 63 -11.65 1.56 12.93
C SER A 63 -11.24 1.49 14.40
N THR A 64 -10.18 0.74 14.71
CA THR A 64 -9.66 0.60 16.08
C THR A 64 -9.17 1.93 16.65
N TYR A 65 -8.55 2.78 15.85
CA TYR A 65 -8.05 4.09 16.29
C TYR A 65 -9.19 5.08 16.48
N TRP A 66 -10.17 5.10 15.57
CA TRP A 66 -11.38 5.89 15.70
C TRP A 66 -12.25 5.47 16.88
N GLN A 67 -12.33 4.18 17.20
CA GLN A 67 -12.98 3.71 18.43
C GLN A 67 -12.29 4.23 19.68
N ARG A 68 -10.95 4.23 19.72
CA ARG A 68 -10.18 4.84 20.82
C ARG A 68 -10.44 6.34 20.94
N VAL A 69 -10.49 7.04 19.81
CA VAL A 69 -10.84 8.48 19.78
C VAL A 69 -12.25 8.72 20.32
N ARG A 70 -13.24 7.92 19.89
CA ARG A 70 -14.62 8.02 20.41
C ARG A 70 -14.71 7.68 21.90
N HIS A 71 -13.97 6.68 22.37
CA HIS A 71 -13.92 6.36 23.80
C HIS A 71 -13.35 7.53 24.63
N GLN A 72 -12.31 8.20 24.15
CA GLN A 72 -11.66 9.27 24.91
C GLN A 72 -12.35 10.64 24.74
N TRP A 73 -12.85 10.95 23.54
CA TRP A 73 -13.32 12.27 23.14
C TRP A 73 -14.73 12.26 22.54
N GLY A 74 -15.51 11.19 22.72
CA GLY A 74 -16.80 10.98 22.07
C GLY A 74 -17.75 12.18 22.13
N SER A 75 -17.94 12.74 23.32
CA SER A 75 -18.80 13.91 23.58
C SER A 75 -18.15 15.26 23.28
N ARG A 76 -16.84 15.31 23.02
CA ARG A 76 -16.12 16.55 22.70
C ARG A 76 -16.36 16.96 21.26
N ARG A 77 -16.43 18.27 21.00
CA ARG A 77 -16.50 18.78 19.62
C ARG A 77 -15.18 18.56 18.90
N ILE A 78 -15.24 18.32 17.59
CA ILE A 78 -14.03 18.02 16.81
C ILE A 78 -13.03 19.18 16.77
N ASN A 79 -13.41 20.41 17.08
CA ASN A 79 -12.53 21.58 17.11
C ASN A 79 -11.88 21.85 18.49
N GLU A 80 -12.19 21.05 19.52
CA GLU A 80 -11.64 21.23 20.87
C GLU A 80 -10.26 20.61 21.10
N PRO A 81 -9.92 19.41 20.57
CA PRO A 81 -8.63 18.79 20.89
C PRO A 81 -7.44 19.56 20.35
N THR A 82 -6.42 19.70 21.18
CA THR A 82 -5.14 20.32 20.83
C THR A 82 -4.19 19.33 20.17
N ALA A 83 -3.13 19.87 19.53
CA ALA A 83 -2.06 19.05 18.97
C ALA A 83 -1.34 18.21 20.05
N LEU A 84 -1.19 18.74 21.27
CA LEU A 84 -0.58 18.03 22.40
C LEU A 84 -1.41 16.81 22.81
N GLU A 85 -2.73 16.96 22.91
CA GLU A 85 -3.63 15.86 23.25
C GLU A 85 -3.62 14.74 22.18
N ILE A 86 -3.50 15.10 20.90
CA ILE A 86 -3.32 14.14 19.81
C ILE A 86 -1.99 13.40 19.93
N GLN A 87 -0.91 14.09 20.27
CA GLN A 87 0.39 13.47 20.53
C GLN A 87 0.33 12.48 21.71
N THR A 88 -0.38 12.84 22.78
CA THR A 88 -0.62 11.96 23.93
C THR A 88 -1.39 10.70 23.53
N LEU A 89 -2.46 10.81 22.75
CA LEU A 89 -3.17 9.65 22.22
C LEU A 89 -2.29 8.76 21.35
N ALA A 90 -1.39 9.35 20.55
CA ALA A 90 -0.46 8.59 19.72
C ALA A 90 0.53 7.79 20.57
N GLU A 91 1.06 8.37 21.65
CA GLU A 91 1.97 7.68 22.57
C GLU A 91 1.24 6.59 23.38
N GLN A 92 0.01 6.84 23.85
CA GLN A 92 -0.83 5.80 24.45
C GLN A 92 -1.10 4.64 23.47
N ALA A 93 -1.31 4.96 22.18
CA ALA A 93 -1.49 3.93 21.17
C ALA A 93 -0.22 3.10 20.93
N ARG A 94 0.96 3.72 21.08
CA ARG A 94 2.27 3.06 20.99
C ARG A 94 2.50 2.12 22.15
N THR A 95 2.26 2.56 23.38
CA THR A 95 2.48 1.76 24.60
C THR A 95 1.48 0.60 24.69
N ALA A 96 0.23 0.81 24.29
CA ALA A 96 -0.79 -0.23 24.23
C ALA A 96 -0.67 -1.16 23.01
N ALA A 97 0.34 -0.98 22.15
CA ALA A 97 0.51 -1.83 20.98
C ALA A 97 0.98 -3.23 21.38
N VAL A 98 0.27 -4.27 20.92
CA VAL A 98 0.63 -5.66 21.20
C VAL A 98 2.04 -5.95 20.68
N THR A 99 2.95 -6.32 21.58
CA THR A 99 4.29 -6.78 21.23
C THR A 99 4.19 -8.15 20.56
N ARG A 100 4.29 -8.17 19.24
CA ARG A 100 4.49 -9.38 18.43
C ARG A 100 5.98 -9.57 18.16
N SER A 101 6.37 -10.76 17.72
CA SER A 101 7.76 -11.06 17.29
C SER A 101 8.33 -10.01 16.33
N ASN A 102 7.47 -9.44 15.46
CA ASN A 102 7.85 -8.45 14.46
C ASN A 102 7.63 -6.99 14.93
N SER A 103 7.34 -6.76 16.22
CA SER A 103 7.04 -5.43 16.77
C SER A 103 8.29 -4.56 16.75
N ARG A 104 8.18 -3.36 16.16
CA ARG A 104 9.22 -2.33 16.17
C ARG A 104 8.88 -1.24 17.19
N GLY A 105 8.64 -1.63 18.44
CA GLY A 105 8.38 -0.71 19.55
C GLY A 105 7.11 0.15 19.41
N GLY A 106 6.05 -0.41 18.81
CA GLY A 106 4.73 0.23 18.71
C GLY A 106 4.65 1.44 17.76
N GLY A 107 5.73 1.83 17.07
CA GLY A 107 5.77 3.05 16.25
C GLY A 107 4.71 3.10 15.14
N SER A 108 4.37 1.95 14.56
CA SER A 108 3.27 1.85 13.57
C SER A 108 1.90 2.20 14.17
N ALA A 109 1.68 1.94 15.47
CA ALA A 109 0.42 2.24 16.12
C ALA A 109 0.25 3.73 16.40
N ALA A 110 1.30 4.42 16.87
CA ALA A 110 1.32 5.88 16.96
C ALA A 110 1.10 6.54 15.60
N GLU A 111 1.80 6.04 14.58
CA GLU A 111 1.66 6.56 13.22
C GLU A 111 0.23 6.39 12.67
N HIS A 112 -0.37 5.21 12.87
CA HIS A 112 -1.75 4.96 12.44
C HIS A 112 -2.77 5.78 13.23
N MET A 113 -2.54 6.03 14.53
CA MET A 113 -3.39 6.94 15.32
C MET A 113 -3.40 8.34 14.70
N ILE A 114 -2.21 8.92 14.43
CA ILE A 114 -2.09 10.24 13.81
C ILE A 114 -2.68 10.23 12.39
N ALA A 115 -2.46 9.16 11.61
CA ALA A 115 -3.01 9.04 10.26
C ALA A 115 -4.54 8.95 10.25
N ALA A 116 -5.15 8.25 11.21
CA ALA A 116 -6.60 8.14 11.38
C ALA A 116 -7.23 9.49 11.74
N LEU A 117 -6.61 10.25 12.65
CA LEU A 117 -7.05 11.60 13.00
C LEU A 117 -6.88 12.57 11.82
N ARG A 118 -5.73 12.55 11.13
CA ARG A 118 -5.56 13.36 9.91
C ARG A 118 -6.57 12.99 8.83
N CYS A 119 -6.98 11.72 8.73
CA CYS A 119 -8.05 11.33 7.84
C CYS A 119 -9.37 11.99 8.23
N LEU A 120 -9.77 11.91 9.50
CA LEU A 120 -10.97 12.55 10.03
C LEU A 120 -10.97 14.07 9.77
N TYR A 121 -9.89 14.76 10.11
CA TYR A 121 -9.79 16.21 9.98
C TYR A 121 -9.74 16.70 8.53
N ARG A 122 -9.27 15.88 7.57
CA ARG A 122 -9.40 16.23 6.14
C ARG A 122 -10.85 16.31 5.70
N TYR A 123 -11.70 15.38 6.15
CA TYR A 123 -13.14 15.46 5.89
C TYR A 123 -13.75 16.65 6.63
N ALA A 124 -13.33 16.91 7.88
CA ALA A 124 -13.85 18.06 8.63
C ALA A 124 -13.56 19.41 7.94
N ILE A 125 -12.39 19.53 7.31
CA ILE A 125 -12.04 20.70 6.48
C ILE A 125 -12.92 20.74 5.22
N ALA A 126 -13.03 19.61 4.51
CA ALA A 126 -13.84 19.52 3.29
C ALA A 126 -15.32 19.86 3.53
N ASP A 127 -15.84 19.49 4.70
CA ASP A 127 -17.21 19.78 5.14
C ASP A 127 -17.36 21.20 5.75
N GLY A 128 -16.28 21.99 5.79
CA GLY A 128 -16.27 23.35 6.33
C GLY A 128 -16.43 23.45 7.86
N LEU A 129 -16.26 22.35 8.59
CA LEU A 129 -16.43 22.29 10.04
C LEU A 129 -15.24 22.92 10.80
N ILE A 130 -14.05 22.90 10.20
CA ILE A 130 -12.85 23.59 10.68
C ILE A 130 -12.07 24.18 9.49
N SER A 131 -11.25 25.22 9.73
CA SER A 131 -10.30 25.69 8.73
C SER A 131 -9.04 24.81 8.67
N GLU A 132 -8.29 24.88 7.56
CA GLU A 132 -6.99 24.19 7.45
C GLU A 132 -6.01 24.63 8.54
N THR A 133 -5.98 25.93 8.85
CA THR A 133 -5.11 26.51 9.89
C THR A 133 -5.48 26.04 11.30
N ALA A 134 -6.74 25.69 11.53
CA ALA A 134 -7.25 25.19 12.80
C ALA A 134 -7.06 23.67 12.98
N ASN A 135 -6.51 22.93 12.00
CA ASN A 135 -6.33 21.49 12.09
C ASN A 135 -5.22 21.10 13.09
N PRO A 136 -5.56 20.53 14.26
CA PRO A 136 -4.56 20.16 15.27
C PRO A 136 -3.72 18.95 14.82
N ALA A 137 -4.29 18.01 14.06
CA ALA A 137 -3.62 16.79 13.63
C ALA A 137 -2.55 17.03 12.55
N ALA A 138 -2.65 18.14 11.80
CA ALA A 138 -1.63 18.55 10.83
C ALA A 138 -0.33 18.96 11.53
N ARG A 139 -0.42 19.58 12.71
CA ARG A 139 0.70 20.10 13.51
C ARG A 139 1.48 19.00 14.26
N VAL A 140 0.89 17.82 14.41
CA VAL A 140 1.54 16.70 15.12
C VAL A 140 2.52 15.98 14.18
N PRO A 141 3.81 15.88 14.53
CA PRO A 141 4.78 15.16 13.71
C PRO A 141 4.46 13.67 13.69
N LYS A 142 4.51 13.04 12.51
CA LYS A 142 4.39 11.58 12.43
C LYS A 142 5.71 10.93 12.86
N PRO A 143 5.67 9.84 13.64
CA PRO A 143 6.85 9.04 13.93
C PRO A 143 7.53 8.64 12.62
N ARG A 144 8.85 8.85 12.54
CA ARG A 144 9.63 8.41 11.38
C ARG A 144 9.62 6.89 11.36
N ARG A 145 9.15 6.31 10.26
CA ARG A 145 9.25 4.86 10.06
C ARG A 145 10.74 4.49 10.02
N PRO A 146 11.21 3.55 10.85
CA PRO A 146 12.54 2.99 10.69
C PRO A 146 12.67 2.43 9.27
N ALA A 147 13.87 2.55 8.70
CA ALA A 147 14.16 1.99 7.38
C ALA A 147 13.74 0.52 7.32
N ALA A 148 13.22 0.09 6.17
CA ALA A 148 12.78 -1.29 6.00
C ALA A 148 14.00 -2.22 6.15
N THR A 149 13.99 -3.10 7.16
CA THR A 149 15.04 -4.11 7.37
C THR A 149 15.02 -5.25 6.33
N ARG A 150 14.18 -5.16 5.31
CA ARG A 150 14.07 -6.21 4.30
C ARG A 150 15.18 -6.02 3.30
N GLN A 151 15.92 -7.09 3.06
CA GLN A 151 16.97 -7.13 2.06
C GLN A 151 16.61 -8.21 1.04
N ALA A 152 17.16 -8.10 -0.17
CA ALA A 152 17.08 -9.21 -1.12
C ALA A 152 17.76 -10.44 -0.50
N LEU A 153 17.12 -11.60 -0.60
CA LEU A 153 17.74 -12.86 -0.20
C LEU A 153 18.91 -13.16 -1.14
N ASN A 154 20.04 -13.60 -0.58
CA ASN A 154 21.14 -14.11 -1.38
C ASN A 154 20.81 -15.51 -1.95
N PRO A 155 21.53 -15.99 -2.97
CA PRO A 155 21.28 -17.29 -3.60
C PRO A 155 21.30 -18.45 -2.61
N ASP A 156 22.24 -18.48 -1.67
CA ASP A 156 22.37 -19.57 -0.68
C ASP A 156 21.15 -19.63 0.26
N SER A 157 20.70 -18.48 0.75
CA SER A 157 19.53 -18.36 1.61
C SER A 157 18.28 -18.84 0.89
N LEU A 158 18.16 -18.49 -0.40
CA LEU A 158 17.05 -18.93 -1.24
C LEU A 158 17.09 -20.44 -1.48
N ALA A 159 18.27 -20.99 -1.79
CA ALA A 159 18.48 -22.42 -1.98
C ALA A 159 18.14 -23.23 -0.71
N GLN A 160 18.50 -22.72 0.48
CA GLN A 160 18.12 -23.33 1.76
C GLN A 160 16.59 -23.36 1.94
N ILE A 161 15.90 -22.24 1.68
CA ILE A 161 14.42 -22.16 1.77
C ILE A 161 13.77 -23.18 0.83
N ILE A 162 14.21 -23.23 -0.43
CA ILE A 162 13.68 -24.15 -1.43
C ILE A 162 13.94 -25.61 -1.02
N LYS A 163 15.15 -25.93 -0.58
CA LYS A 163 15.52 -27.28 -0.13
C LYS A 163 14.67 -27.77 1.04
N VAL A 164 14.41 -26.91 2.02
CA VAL A 164 13.56 -27.26 3.16
C VAL A 164 12.10 -27.40 2.72
N ALA A 165 11.58 -26.44 1.93
CA ALA A 165 10.22 -26.50 1.41
C ALA A 165 9.94 -27.78 0.60
N ALA A 166 10.93 -28.26 -0.17
CA ALA A 166 10.84 -29.48 -0.97
C ALA A 166 10.81 -30.77 -0.14
N LYS A 167 11.36 -30.76 1.08
CA LYS A 167 11.58 -31.97 1.89
C LYS A 167 10.69 -32.09 3.11
N THR A 168 9.98 -31.02 3.47
CA THR A 168 9.17 -30.96 4.70
C THR A 168 7.78 -30.42 4.41
N GLY A 169 6.85 -30.69 5.32
CA GLY A 169 5.47 -30.24 5.21
C GLY A 169 4.52 -31.30 4.66
N ASP A 170 3.24 -30.94 4.66
CA ASP A 170 2.12 -31.78 4.22
C ASP A 170 1.90 -31.78 2.69
N ASP A 171 2.42 -30.78 1.98
CA ASP A 171 2.28 -30.64 0.52
C ASP A 171 3.48 -29.88 -0.09
N PRO A 172 4.65 -30.53 -0.19
CA PRO A 172 5.86 -29.90 -0.74
C PRO A 172 5.70 -29.39 -2.17
N HIS A 173 4.90 -30.07 -3.00
CA HIS A 173 4.64 -29.64 -4.38
C HIS A 173 3.95 -28.28 -4.43
N LEU A 174 2.88 -28.10 -3.64
CA LEU A 174 2.21 -26.80 -3.54
C LEU A 174 3.15 -25.73 -2.97
N ASP A 175 3.96 -26.06 -1.98
CA ASP A 175 4.89 -25.08 -1.40
C ASP A 175 5.93 -24.59 -2.40
N LEU A 176 6.53 -25.51 -3.16
CA LEU A 176 7.46 -25.15 -4.23
C LEU A 176 6.79 -24.33 -5.32
N LEU A 177 5.56 -24.67 -5.71
CA LEU A 177 4.78 -23.90 -6.67
C LEU A 177 4.52 -22.47 -6.18
N LEU A 178 4.17 -22.29 -4.90
CA LEU A 178 3.96 -20.96 -4.31
C LEU A 178 5.26 -20.15 -4.25
N LEU A 179 6.39 -20.78 -3.89
CA LEU A 179 7.70 -20.12 -3.87
C LEU A 179 8.10 -19.69 -5.28
N ARG A 180 8.03 -20.60 -6.26
CA ARG A 180 8.35 -20.33 -7.68
C ARG A 180 7.47 -19.23 -8.26
N LEU A 181 6.15 -19.29 -8.01
CA LEU A 181 5.22 -18.24 -8.42
C LEU A 181 5.67 -16.87 -7.93
N HIS A 182 6.05 -16.73 -6.66
CA HIS A 182 6.51 -15.45 -6.13
C HIS A 182 7.87 -15.01 -6.64
N LEU A 183 8.79 -15.95 -6.87
CA LEU A 183 10.13 -15.66 -7.41
C LEU A 183 10.06 -15.19 -8.86
N GLU A 184 9.16 -15.74 -9.67
CA GLU A 184 9.01 -15.32 -11.07
C GLU A 184 8.15 -14.09 -11.21
N THR A 185 7.01 -14.00 -10.52
CA THR A 185 6.05 -12.91 -10.77
C THR A 185 6.24 -11.68 -9.90
N ALA A 186 7.05 -11.81 -8.85
CA ALA A 186 7.12 -10.86 -7.74
C ALA A 186 5.74 -10.51 -7.15
N CYS A 187 4.66 -11.27 -7.39
CA CYS A 187 3.31 -10.85 -7.02
C CYS A 187 3.14 -10.74 -5.50
N ARG A 188 2.21 -9.89 -5.06
CA ARG A 188 1.78 -9.85 -3.66
C ARG A 188 1.02 -11.13 -3.34
N ARG A 189 1.12 -11.61 -2.09
CA ARG A 189 0.32 -12.76 -1.59
C ARG A 189 -1.17 -12.67 -1.96
N GLY A 190 -1.75 -11.47 -1.89
CA GLY A 190 -3.14 -11.26 -2.26
C GLY A 190 -3.43 -11.52 -3.74
N GLY A 191 -2.51 -11.18 -4.64
CA GLY A 191 -2.61 -11.44 -6.07
C GLY A 191 -2.56 -12.94 -6.37
N ALA A 192 -1.58 -13.66 -5.80
CA ALA A 192 -1.49 -15.11 -5.91
C ALA A 192 -2.79 -15.81 -5.45
N LEU A 193 -3.30 -15.47 -4.26
CA LEU A 193 -4.53 -16.05 -3.71
C LEU A 193 -5.81 -15.67 -4.47
N ALA A 194 -5.75 -14.66 -5.33
CA ALA A 194 -6.88 -14.19 -6.14
C ALA A 194 -6.90 -14.81 -7.55
N LEU A 195 -5.82 -15.47 -7.97
CA LEU A 195 -5.72 -16.12 -9.28
C LEU A 195 -6.84 -17.15 -9.46
N ARG A 196 -7.46 -17.08 -10.63
CA ARG A 196 -8.47 -18.00 -11.13
C ARG A 196 -7.93 -18.79 -12.30
N ARG A 197 -8.57 -19.89 -12.66
CA ARG A 197 -8.14 -20.70 -13.81
C ARG A 197 -8.09 -19.89 -15.11
N ARG A 198 -9.08 -19.02 -15.34
CA ARG A 198 -9.13 -18.13 -16.52
C ARG A 198 -8.02 -17.08 -16.58
N ASP A 199 -7.30 -16.86 -15.49
CA ASP A 199 -6.22 -15.86 -15.42
C ASP A 199 -4.89 -16.42 -15.92
N LEU A 200 -4.82 -17.74 -16.17
CA LEU A 200 -3.64 -18.42 -16.69
C LEU A 200 -3.79 -18.65 -18.20
N ASP A 201 -2.91 -18.00 -18.96
CA ASP A 201 -2.69 -18.25 -20.37
C ASP A 201 -1.38 -19.05 -20.54
N THR A 202 -1.53 -20.35 -20.82
CA THR A 202 -0.40 -21.24 -21.06
C THR A 202 0.20 -21.08 -22.44
N GLY A 203 -0.53 -20.53 -23.42
CA GLY A 203 -0.04 -20.33 -24.78
C GLY A 203 0.92 -19.15 -24.86
N GLN A 204 0.58 -18.03 -24.22
CA GLN A 204 1.43 -16.85 -24.15
C GLN A 204 2.34 -16.81 -22.92
N CYS A 205 2.21 -17.80 -22.02
CA CYS A 205 2.92 -17.86 -20.74
C CYS A 205 2.66 -16.60 -19.86
N LEU A 206 1.39 -16.25 -19.69
CA LEU A 206 0.97 -15.06 -18.95
C LEU A 206 0.06 -15.39 -17.77
N LEU A 207 0.16 -14.58 -16.71
CA LEU A 207 -0.79 -14.52 -15.59
C LEU A 207 -1.46 -13.16 -15.49
N TRP A 208 -2.79 -13.14 -15.39
CA TRP A 208 -3.54 -11.94 -15.07
C TRP A 208 -3.61 -11.70 -13.56
N LEU A 209 -2.70 -10.87 -13.04
CA LEU A 209 -2.62 -10.55 -11.63
C LEU A 209 -3.53 -9.37 -11.27
N ARG A 210 -4.33 -9.54 -10.20
CA ARG A 210 -5.16 -8.47 -9.61
C ARG A 210 -4.63 -8.11 -8.24
N GLU A 211 -4.19 -6.86 -8.06
CA GLU A 211 -3.58 -6.42 -6.80
C GLU A 211 -4.36 -5.30 -6.11
N LYS A 212 -3.97 -4.99 -4.87
CA LYS A 212 -4.65 -3.99 -4.04
C LYS A 212 -4.48 -2.61 -4.69
N GLY A 213 -5.58 -1.90 -4.89
CA GLY A 213 -5.60 -0.60 -5.58
C GLY A 213 -6.38 -0.59 -6.89
N ARG A 214 -7.02 -1.72 -7.25
CA ARG A 214 -7.71 -1.94 -8.55
C ARG A 214 -6.76 -2.00 -9.75
N THR A 215 -5.45 -2.12 -9.52
CA THR A 215 -4.50 -2.37 -10.60
C THR A 215 -4.54 -3.85 -10.98
N SER A 216 -4.59 -4.10 -12.28
CA SER A 216 -4.52 -5.44 -12.86
C SER A 216 -3.53 -5.42 -14.01
N ARG A 217 -2.72 -6.48 -14.14
CA ARG A 217 -1.70 -6.57 -15.18
C ARG A 217 -1.53 -7.99 -15.70
N TRP A 218 -1.11 -8.10 -16.96
CA TRP A 218 -0.47 -9.31 -17.46
C TRP A 218 0.95 -9.38 -16.93
N GLN A 219 1.31 -10.53 -16.38
CA GLN A 219 2.62 -10.82 -15.85
C GLN A 219 3.16 -12.05 -16.59
N PRO A 220 4.27 -11.90 -17.34
CA PRO A 220 5.00 -13.03 -17.90
C PRO A 220 5.39 -14.04 -16.81
N ILE A 221 5.33 -15.33 -17.14
CA ILE A 221 5.83 -16.46 -16.36
C ILE A 221 6.59 -17.42 -17.26
N SER A 222 7.49 -18.22 -16.71
CA SER A 222 8.24 -19.19 -17.50
C SER A 222 7.30 -20.26 -18.07
N PRO A 223 7.63 -20.88 -19.21
CA PRO A 223 6.91 -22.05 -19.72
C PRO A 223 6.79 -23.15 -18.67
N THR A 224 7.84 -23.39 -17.87
CA THR A 224 7.80 -24.39 -16.81
C THR A 224 6.82 -24.03 -15.68
N LEU A 225 6.74 -22.76 -15.27
CA LEU A 225 5.73 -22.34 -14.28
C LEU A 225 4.31 -22.41 -14.87
N ALA A 226 4.14 -22.06 -16.15
CA ALA A 226 2.84 -22.13 -16.83
C ALA A 226 2.32 -23.57 -16.87
N ALA A 227 3.18 -24.53 -17.26
CA ALA A 227 2.87 -25.95 -17.23
C ALA A 227 2.56 -26.44 -15.81
N ALA A 228 3.40 -26.11 -14.83
CA ALA A 228 3.19 -26.53 -13.44
C ALA A 228 1.87 -26.00 -12.84
N LEU A 229 1.46 -24.77 -13.19
CA LEU A 229 0.17 -24.21 -12.76
C LEU A 229 -1.02 -24.89 -13.46
N ALA A 230 -0.87 -25.25 -14.74
CA ALA A 230 -1.88 -26.00 -15.48
C ALA A 230 -2.06 -27.40 -14.89
N ASP A 231 -0.97 -28.13 -14.66
CA ASP A 231 -0.97 -29.47 -14.06
C ASP A 231 -1.55 -29.45 -12.64
N HIS A 232 -1.16 -28.46 -11.83
CA HIS A 232 -1.73 -28.26 -10.48
C HIS A 232 -3.25 -28.11 -10.52
N HIS A 233 -3.76 -27.35 -11.47
CA HIS A 233 -5.21 -27.17 -11.61
C HIS A 233 -5.89 -28.41 -12.20
N ALA A 234 -5.25 -29.14 -13.11
CA ALA A 234 -5.80 -30.39 -13.62
C ALA A 234 -5.89 -31.46 -12.52
N GLU A 235 -4.90 -31.55 -11.61
CA GLU A 235 -4.89 -32.50 -10.50
C GLU A 235 -5.92 -32.14 -9.41
N ARG A 236 -6.14 -30.85 -9.14
CA ARG A 236 -6.82 -30.39 -7.89
C ARG A 236 -8.01 -29.46 -8.12
N GLY A 237 -8.25 -29.07 -9.36
CA GLY A 237 -9.31 -28.15 -9.78
C GLY A 237 -10.67 -28.81 -9.88
N ASP A 238 -11.69 -27.97 -9.98
CA ASP A 238 -13.09 -28.33 -10.23
C ASP A 238 -13.51 -28.01 -11.67
N ASN A 239 -12.54 -27.77 -12.57
CA ASN A 239 -12.73 -27.30 -13.95
C ASN A 239 -13.50 -25.97 -14.10
N ASP A 240 -13.85 -25.28 -13.00
CA ASP A 240 -14.50 -23.97 -13.05
C ASP A 240 -13.48 -22.90 -13.49
N PRO A 241 -13.70 -22.22 -14.65
CA PRO A 241 -12.84 -21.14 -15.10
C PRO A 241 -12.77 -19.95 -14.12
N GLN A 242 -13.82 -19.75 -13.32
CA GLN A 242 -13.89 -18.71 -12.27
C GLN A 242 -13.32 -19.19 -10.93
N GLY A 243 -13.15 -20.51 -10.79
CA GLY A 243 -12.61 -21.18 -9.63
C GLY A 243 -11.18 -20.73 -9.34
N ARG A 244 -10.77 -20.83 -8.07
CA ARG A 244 -9.40 -20.47 -7.68
C ARG A 244 -8.40 -21.44 -8.31
N LEU A 245 -7.30 -20.88 -8.84
CA LEU A 245 -6.26 -21.66 -9.49
C LEU A 245 -5.51 -22.53 -8.46
N LEU A 246 -5.10 -21.92 -7.35
CA LEU A 246 -4.33 -22.58 -6.30
C LEU A 246 -5.26 -23.28 -5.30
N ARG A 247 -5.22 -24.61 -5.30
CA ARG A 247 -6.03 -25.49 -4.43
C ARG A 247 -5.19 -26.51 -3.65
N TYR A 248 -5.73 -26.91 -2.50
CA TYR A 248 -5.26 -28.08 -1.74
C TYR A 248 -5.68 -29.38 -2.44
N ARG A 249 -5.10 -30.51 -2.04
CA ARG A 249 -5.47 -31.85 -2.56
C ARG A 249 -6.96 -32.21 -2.37
N ASN A 250 -7.61 -31.66 -1.35
CA ASN A 250 -9.05 -31.84 -1.13
C ASN A 250 -9.93 -30.90 -1.97
N GLY A 251 -9.37 -30.25 -3.00
CA GLY A 251 -10.06 -29.33 -3.90
C GLY A 251 -10.36 -27.94 -3.31
N ARG A 252 -10.16 -27.71 -2.00
CA ARG A 252 -10.45 -26.40 -1.40
C ARG A 252 -9.43 -25.34 -1.88
N PRO A 253 -9.87 -24.08 -2.09
CA PRO A 253 -8.95 -22.99 -2.41
C PRO A 253 -7.89 -22.75 -1.33
N VAL A 254 -6.67 -22.46 -1.77
CA VAL A 254 -5.58 -22.03 -0.89
C VAL A 254 -5.92 -20.67 -0.26
N GLY A 255 -5.66 -20.54 1.03
CA GLY A 255 -5.88 -19.30 1.78
C GLY A 255 -4.62 -18.77 2.44
N ARG A 256 -4.75 -17.64 3.17
CA ARG A 256 -3.64 -17.02 3.91
C ARG A 256 -2.93 -17.97 4.87
N ARG A 257 -3.70 -18.89 5.48
CA ARG A 257 -3.18 -19.91 6.41
C ARG A 257 -2.12 -20.81 5.78
N ARG A 258 -2.15 -21.07 4.46
CA ARG A 258 -1.09 -21.85 3.79
C ARG A 258 0.26 -21.16 3.90
N TYR A 259 0.29 -19.85 3.64
CA TYR A 259 1.51 -19.05 3.77
C TYR A 259 1.99 -18.98 5.21
N ASP A 260 1.07 -18.76 6.15
CA ASP A 260 1.43 -18.66 7.56
C ASP A 260 2.02 -19.99 8.06
N TYR A 261 1.45 -21.13 7.65
CA TYR A 261 1.99 -22.47 7.89
C TYR A 261 3.37 -22.66 7.24
N LEU A 262 3.52 -22.38 5.95
CA LEU A 262 4.78 -22.52 5.22
C LEU A 262 5.91 -21.74 5.89
N TRP A 263 5.71 -20.45 6.18
CA TRP A 263 6.76 -19.61 6.76
C TRP A 263 7.05 -19.94 8.22
N LYS A 264 6.04 -20.36 8.99
CA LYS A 264 6.26 -20.87 10.36
C LYS A 264 7.13 -22.12 10.32
N ARG A 265 6.77 -23.11 9.50
CA ARG A 265 7.52 -24.36 9.31
C ARG A 265 8.96 -24.10 8.84
N LEU A 266 9.13 -23.23 7.85
CA LEU A 266 10.47 -22.84 7.38
C LEU A 266 11.29 -22.22 8.52
N GLY A 267 10.68 -21.42 9.39
CA GLY A 267 11.34 -20.86 10.57
C GLY A 267 11.76 -21.89 11.62
N GLU A 268 11.02 -23.00 11.75
CA GLU A 268 11.36 -24.11 12.65
C GLU A 268 12.60 -24.88 12.16
N HIS A 269 12.75 -25.04 10.84
CA HIS A 269 13.92 -25.71 10.24
C HIS A 269 15.10 -24.78 9.96
N LEU A 270 14.85 -23.49 9.75
CA LEU A 270 15.85 -22.46 9.46
C LEU A 270 15.66 -21.32 10.46
N PRO A 271 16.32 -21.35 11.64
CA PRO A 271 16.11 -20.35 12.68
C PRO A 271 16.29 -18.90 12.21
N TRP A 272 17.18 -18.66 11.25
CA TRP A 272 17.39 -17.33 10.65
C TRP A 272 16.16 -16.79 9.90
N VAL A 273 15.33 -17.66 9.32
CA VAL A 273 14.05 -17.30 8.68
C VAL A 273 13.09 -16.75 9.74
N ALA A 274 13.01 -17.41 10.90
CA ALA A 274 12.20 -16.96 12.02
C ALA A 274 12.71 -15.63 12.59
N THR A 275 14.01 -15.53 12.88
CA THR A 275 14.65 -14.35 13.47
C THR A 275 14.51 -13.11 12.59
N ARG A 276 14.64 -13.26 11.25
CA ARG A 276 14.51 -12.13 10.30
C ARG A 276 13.07 -11.88 9.84
N HIS A 277 12.13 -12.72 10.28
CA HIS A 277 10.73 -12.69 9.86
C HIS A 277 10.56 -12.70 8.34
N VAL A 278 11.28 -13.62 7.70
CA VAL A 278 11.21 -13.82 6.25
C VAL A 278 9.80 -14.27 5.88
N SER A 279 9.31 -13.78 4.73
CA SER A 279 7.97 -14.08 4.22
C SER A 279 7.97 -14.00 2.70
N ALA A 280 6.83 -14.32 2.05
CA ALA A 280 6.67 -14.17 0.60
C ALA A 280 6.99 -12.76 0.09
N HIS A 281 6.91 -11.75 0.96
CA HIS A 281 7.29 -10.39 0.60
C HIS A 281 8.81 -10.19 0.44
N TRP A 282 9.64 -11.00 1.10
CA TRP A 282 11.09 -11.04 0.84
C TRP A 282 11.36 -11.62 -0.55
N LEU A 283 10.62 -12.65 -0.99
CA LEU A 283 10.75 -13.18 -2.36
C LEU A 283 10.46 -12.10 -3.41
N ARG A 284 9.34 -11.38 -3.24
CA ARG A 284 9.03 -10.22 -4.08
C ARG A 284 10.17 -9.20 -4.11
N HIS A 285 10.72 -8.86 -2.95
CA HIS A 285 11.83 -7.90 -2.87
C HIS A 285 13.08 -8.43 -3.59
N THR A 286 13.43 -9.70 -3.39
CA THR A 286 14.55 -10.36 -4.09
C THR A 286 14.40 -10.23 -5.60
N THR A 287 13.24 -10.61 -6.15
CA THR A 287 12.97 -10.52 -7.59
C THR A 287 13.03 -9.08 -8.10
N LEU A 288 12.36 -8.14 -7.43
CA LEU A 288 12.35 -6.74 -7.88
C LEU A 288 13.73 -6.08 -7.80
N THR A 289 14.51 -6.36 -6.75
CA THR A 289 15.90 -5.89 -6.66
C THR A 289 16.76 -6.48 -7.77
N TRP A 290 16.56 -7.75 -8.13
CA TRP A 290 17.27 -8.36 -9.24
C TRP A 290 16.90 -7.69 -10.57
N VAL A 291 15.60 -7.55 -10.86
CA VAL A 291 15.11 -6.91 -12.11
C VAL A 291 15.60 -5.48 -12.22
N GLU A 292 15.54 -4.70 -11.14
CA GLU A 292 16.01 -3.30 -11.14
C GLU A 292 17.51 -3.20 -11.47
N ARG A 293 18.33 -4.08 -10.87
CA ARG A 293 19.78 -4.08 -11.08
C ARG A 293 20.21 -4.53 -12.48
N HIS A 294 19.48 -5.44 -13.11
CA HIS A 294 19.89 -6.08 -14.37
C HIS A 294 19.11 -5.57 -15.59
N CYS A 295 17.89 -5.07 -15.40
CA CYS A 295 16.98 -4.65 -16.48
C CYS A 295 16.55 -3.18 -16.36
N GLY A 296 16.98 -2.49 -15.29
CA GLY A 296 16.71 -1.08 -15.09
C GLY A 296 15.40 -0.77 -14.35
N TYR A 297 15.28 0.48 -13.91
CA TYR A 297 14.20 0.94 -13.05
C TYR A 297 12.81 0.88 -13.72
N ALA A 298 12.72 1.23 -15.01
CA ALA A 298 11.45 1.23 -15.74
C ALA A 298 10.83 -0.18 -15.81
N VAL A 299 11.65 -1.19 -16.11
CA VAL A 299 11.21 -2.60 -16.15
C VAL A 299 10.83 -3.06 -14.76
N ALA A 300 11.61 -2.77 -13.72
CA ALA A 300 11.27 -3.13 -12.34
C ALA A 300 9.96 -2.50 -11.85
N ARG A 301 9.67 -1.25 -12.25
CA ARG A 301 8.41 -0.56 -11.98
C ARG A 301 7.23 -1.25 -12.66
N ALA A 302 7.36 -1.62 -13.92
CA ALA A 302 6.34 -2.38 -14.66
C ALA A 302 6.12 -3.77 -14.04
N TYR A 303 7.19 -4.48 -13.70
CA TYR A 303 7.18 -5.78 -13.02
C TYR A 303 6.40 -5.73 -11.69
N ALA A 304 6.58 -4.65 -10.95
CA ALA A 304 5.99 -4.45 -9.63
C ALA A 304 4.57 -3.85 -9.67
N ASP A 305 4.10 -3.34 -10.80
CA ASP A 305 2.85 -2.57 -10.92
C ASP A 305 2.80 -1.42 -9.93
N HIS A 306 3.86 -0.61 -9.95
CA HIS A 306 3.88 0.64 -9.19
C HIS A 306 3.30 1.76 -10.06
N ASP A 307 2.10 2.23 -9.69
CA ASP A 307 1.45 3.43 -10.22
C ASP A 307 2.37 4.66 -10.04
N PRO A 308 2.51 5.56 -11.05
CA PRO A 308 3.27 6.81 -10.95
C PRO A 308 2.89 7.70 -9.74
N SER A 309 1.74 7.50 -9.10
CA SER A 309 1.24 8.40 -8.06
C SER A 309 1.97 8.33 -6.69
N SER A 310 2.98 7.47 -6.50
CA SER A 310 3.76 7.43 -5.25
C SER A 310 5.26 7.52 -5.49
N ASP A 311 5.84 8.69 -5.16
CA ASP A 311 7.28 8.95 -4.96
C ASP A 311 8.22 8.96 -6.18
N ALA A 312 7.72 9.06 -7.42
CA ALA A 312 8.60 9.22 -8.57
C ALA A 312 8.67 10.69 -9.00
N GLY A 313 9.89 11.23 -9.07
CA GLY A 313 10.15 12.57 -9.61
C GLY A 313 9.62 12.74 -11.03
N THR A 314 9.49 13.99 -11.48
CA THR A 314 8.87 14.46 -12.73
C THR A 314 9.33 13.76 -14.02
N THR A 315 10.45 13.03 -13.99
CA THR A 315 11.00 12.21 -15.10
C THR A 315 10.35 10.84 -15.29
N ALA A 316 9.56 10.33 -14.32
CA ALA A 316 8.97 8.98 -14.39
C ALA A 316 7.71 8.87 -15.28
N THR A 317 7.24 9.98 -15.85
CA THR A 317 6.02 10.00 -16.67
C THR A 317 6.23 9.43 -18.09
N TYR A 318 7.48 9.42 -18.59
CA TYR A 318 7.78 9.14 -20.00
C TYR A 318 8.36 7.75 -20.29
N VAL A 319 8.69 6.94 -19.27
CA VAL A 319 9.30 5.61 -19.46
C VAL A 319 8.42 4.53 -18.84
N LYS A 320 7.53 3.95 -19.65
CA LYS A 320 6.79 2.74 -19.31
C LYS A 320 7.40 1.58 -20.08
N ALA A 321 7.92 0.58 -19.35
CA ALA A 321 8.40 -0.62 -20.00
C ALA A 321 7.24 -1.41 -20.61
N THR A 322 7.49 -2.05 -21.75
CA THR A 322 6.50 -2.88 -22.45
C THR A 322 6.37 -4.27 -21.82
N LEU A 323 5.35 -5.03 -22.22
CA LEU A 323 5.15 -6.41 -21.74
C LEU A 323 6.30 -7.32 -22.20
N GLU A 324 6.82 -7.09 -23.41
CA GLU A 324 7.95 -7.78 -24.01
C GLU A 324 9.26 -7.52 -23.24
N GLU A 325 9.49 -6.29 -22.78
CA GLU A 325 10.63 -5.97 -21.91
C GLU A 325 10.54 -6.69 -20.55
N VAL A 326 9.34 -6.79 -19.98
CA VAL A 326 9.10 -7.58 -18.75
C VAL A 326 9.33 -9.07 -19.02
N ALA A 327 8.87 -9.59 -20.17
CA ALA A 327 9.10 -10.97 -20.57
C ALA A 327 10.58 -11.28 -20.78
N ARG A 328 11.34 -10.36 -21.37
CA ARG A 328 12.80 -10.48 -21.54
C ARG A 328 13.53 -10.47 -20.20
N ALA A 329 13.10 -9.63 -19.26
CA ALA A 329 13.64 -9.63 -17.90
C ALA A 329 13.37 -10.95 -17.16
N LEU A 330 12.17 -11.51 -17.31
CA LEU A 330 11.84 -12.83 -16.77
C LEU A 330 12.68 -13.94 -17.42
N ALA A 331 12.83 -13.91 -18.75
CA ALA A 331 13.64 -14.89 -19.47
C ALA A 331 15.09 -14.87 -18.97
N ALA A 332 15.66 -13.68 -18.76
CA ALA A 332 16.98 -13.52 -18.15
C ALA A 332 17.03 -14.01 -16.68
N LEU A 333 15.97 -13.78 -15.90
CA LEU A 333 15.89 -14.22 -14.49
C LEU A 333 15.82 -15.75 -14.35
N THR A 334 15.07 -16.40 -15.24
CA THR A 334 14.78 -17.84 -15.17
C THR A 334 15.72 -18.69 -16.01
N GLY A 335 16.36 -18.09 -17.02
CA GLY A 335 17.12 -18.81 -18.04
C GLY A 335 16.24 -19.55 -19.07
N GLU A 336 14.92 -19.35 -19.04
CA GLU A 336 13.98 -19.98 -19.97
C GLU A 336 13.55 -19.00 -21.07
N SER A 337 13.54 -19.45 -22.32
CA SER A 337 13.00 -18.67 -23.44
C SER A 337 11.51 -18.35 -23.21
N HIS A 338 11.07 -17.15 -23.61
CA HIS A 338 9.68 -16.72 -23.44
C HIS A 338 9.03 -16.38 -24.79
N PRO A 339 7.75 -16.75 -25.05
CA PRO A 339 7.06 -16.49 -26.31
C PRO A 339 7.03 -15.00 -26.73
N LEU A 340 6.89 -14.10 -25.76
CA LEU A 340 6.91 -12.64 -25.97
C LEU A 340 8.32 -12.00 -25.96
N ALA A 341 9.38 -12.80 -25.89
CA ALA A 341 10.76 -12.31 -25.95
C ALA A 341 11.62 -13.21 -26.85
N PRO A 342 11.31 -13.27 -28.17
CA PRO A 342 12.10 -14.04 -29.11
C PRO A 342 13.54 -13.51 -29.18
N ALA A 343 14.50 -14.41 -29.43
CA ALA A 343 15.94 -14.12 -29.35
C ALA A 343 16.48 -13.10 -30.39
N GLU A 344 15.66 -12.62 -31.32
CA GLU A 344 16.12 -11.92 -32.55
C GLU A 344 15.90 -10.40 -32.62
N GLU A 345 15.30 -9.73 -31.63
CA GLU A 345 14.95 -8.30 -31.77
C GLU A 345 16.07 -7.28 -31.49
N LEU A 346 17.33 -7.69 -31.36
CA LEU A 346 18.45 -6.78 -31.09
C LEU A 346 19.21 -6.29 -32.34
N ARG A 347 18.73 -6.56 -33.56
CA ARG A 347 19.47 -6.19 -34.79
C ARG A 347 18.94 -5.01 -35.60
N ASP A 348 17.79 -4.42 -35.27
CA ASP A 348 17.27 -3.28 -36.04
C ASP A 348 16.64 -2.20 -35.15
N THR A 349 17.46 -1.58 -34.29
CA THR A 349 17.08 -0.39 -33.51
C THR A 349 17.58 0.90 -34.17
N ARG A 350 17.57 0.96 -35.51
CA ARG A 350 17.69 2.25 -36.19
C ARG A 350 16.33 2.93 -36.13
N LEU A 351 16.25 4.04 -35.41
CA LEU A 351 15.16 5.00 -35.62
C LEU A 351 15.20 5.37 -37.11
N PRO A 352 14.11 5.21 -37.87
CA PRO A 352 14.04 5.73 -39.22
C PRO A 352 14.06 7.25 -39.11
N LEU A 353 15.26 7.83 -39.20
CA LEU A 353 15.44 9.26 -39.36
C LEU A 353 15.29 9.57 -40.86
N PRO A 354 14.59 10.67 -41.22
CA PRO A 354 14.36 11.05 -42.61
C PRO A 354 15.65 11.29 -43.41
#